data_AF-A0A959T6K7-F1
#
_entry.id   AF-A0A959T6K7-F1
#
_cell.length_a   1.000
_cell.length_b   1.000
_cell.length_c   1.000
_cell.angle_alpha   90.00
_cell.angle_beta   90.00
_cell.angle_gamma   90.00
#
_symmetry.space_group_name_H-M   'P 1'
#
loop_
_entity.id
_entity.type
_entity.pdbx_description
1 polymer ?
#
loop_
_entity_poly.entity_id
_entity_poly.type
_entity_poly.pdbx_seq_one_letter_code
_entity_poly.pdbx_strand_id
1 'polypeptide(L)'
;DLVIIGSQMGGLPNIYNIVYENLGGNTFVPTDTVGGEYIAVCTAEDFTGDGLVDLVVQGFVDNTNVYWNNTVTTAVREREAGMLQVYPSPSGGRFTIRWDASERVRALHVYSAQGRLVHTQRAGTGMSTTLDLDLPAGAYLVQLRTEDAVLTKTVVVE
;
A
#
# COMPACT_ATOMS: atom_id res chain seq x y z
N ASP A 1 13.98 -2.32 8.58
CA ASP A 1 15.34 -1.74 8.70
C ASP A 1 16.39 -2.80 8.44
N LEU A 2 17.53 -2.40 7.91
CA LEU A 2 18.63 -3.29 7.58
C LEU A 2 19.90 -2.82 8.32
N VAL A 3 20.67 -3.77 8.85
CA VAL A 3 22.00 -3.50 9.41
C VAL A 3 23.01 -4.38 8.69
N ILE A 4 24.11 -3.78 8.24
CA ILE A 4 25.19 -4.49 7.56
C ILE A 4 26.45 -4.29 8.39
N ILE A 5 27.05 -5.40 8.82
CA ILE A 5 28.25 -5.38 9.65
C ILE A 5 29.33 -6.21 8.96
N GLY A 6 30.52 -5.63 8.81
CA GLY A 6 31.72 -6.36 8.40
C GLY A 6 32.54 -6.79 9.61
N SER A 7 33.07 -8.02 9.57
CA SER A 7 34.07 -8.50 10.52
C SER A 7 35.45 -8.56 9.87
N GLN A 8 36.44 -7.93 10.52
CA GLN A 8 37.85 -8.00 10.13
C GLN A 8 38.61 -9.16 10.78
N MET A 9 37.93 -9.94 11.64
CA MET A 9 38.60 -10.94 12.47
C MET A 9 39.06 -12.13 11.61
N GLY A 10 40.32 -12.08 11.16
CA GLY A 10 40.96 -13.17 10.41
C GLY A 10 41.63 -12.77 9.08
N GLY A 11 41.46 -11.52 8.61
CA GLY A 11 42.01 -11.04 7.32
C GLY A 11 41.48 -11.82 6.10
N LEU A 12 41.96 -11.53 4.89
CA LEU A 12 41.66 -12.39 3.73
C LEU A 12 42.21 -13.80 3.98
N PRO A 13 41.44 -14.88 3.75
CA PRO A 13 40.12 -14.94 3.10
C PRO A 13 38.91 -14.92 4.06
N ASN A 14 39.13 -14.76 5.36
CA ASN A 14 38.12 -14.89 6.43
C ASN A 14 37.35 -13.59 6.73
N ILE A 15 37.06 -12.81 5.70
CA ILE A 15 36.27 -11.59 5.83
C ILE A 15 34.82 -11.96 5.56
N TYR A 16 33.92 -11.61 6.46
CA TYR A 16 32.50 -11.85 6.30
C TYR A 16 31.75 -10.57 6.63
N ASN A 17 30.79 -10.23 5.77
CA ASN A 17 29.79 -9.24 6.09
C ASN A 17 28.44 -9.94 6.18
N ILE A 18 27.66 -9.57 7.18
CA ILE A 18 26.35 -10.17 7.40
C ILE A 18 25.31 -9.07 7.24
N VAL A 19 24.29 -9.40 6.46
CA VAL A 19 23.09 -8.58 6.30
C VAL A 19 22.07 -9.04 7.32
N TYR A 20 21.57 -8.12 8.13
CA TYR A 20 20.56 -8.37 9.14
C TYR A 20 19.23 -7.72 8.78
N GLU A 21 18.14 -8.49 8.90
CA GLU A 21 16.78 -8.00 8.86
C GLU A 21 16.33 -7.60 10.28
N ASN A 22 15.79 -6.37 10.43
CA ASN A 22 15.11 -5.95 11.66
C ASN A 22 13.67 -6.48 11.66
N LEU A 23 13.36 -7.42 12.57
CA LEU A 23 12.01 -7.94 12.78
C LEU A 23 11.18 -7.08 13.76
N GLY A 24 11.70 -5.93 14.18
CA GLY A 24 11.08 -5.05 15.15
C GLY A 24 11.53 -5.34 16.59
N GLY A 25 11.23 -4.40 17.50
CA GLY A 25 11.60 -4.54 18.92
C GLY A 25 13.10 -4.69 19.17
N ASN A 26 13.95 -4.12 18.29
CA ASN A 26 15.40 -4.26 18.32
C ASN A 26 15.91 -5.70 18.11
N THR A 27 15.11 -6.55 17.45
CA THR A 27 15.47 -7.94 17.11
C THR A 27 15.98 -8.03 15.68
N PHE A 28 17.22 -8.46 15.51
CA PHE A 28 17.89 -8.58 14.22
C PHE A 28 18.24 -10.04 13.93
N VAL A 29 17.90 -10.52 12.74
CA VAL A 29 18.24 -11.87 12.28
C VAL A 29 19.15 -11.81 11.05
N PRO A 30 20.21 -12.63 10.98
CA PRO A 30 21.06 -12.68 9.81
C PRO A 30 20.29 -13.30 8.64
N THR A 31 20.18 -12.58 7.52
CA THR A 31 19.44 -13.03 6.32
C THR A 31 20.35 -13.36 5.15
N ASP A 32 21.55 -12.78 5.09
CA ASP A 32 22.51 -13.08 4.03
C ASP A 32 23.96 -12.85 4.51
N THR A 33 24.92 -13.48 3.84
CA THR A 33 26.35 -13.31 4.10
C THR A 33 27.09 -12.96 2.81
N VAL A 34 27.69 -11.78 2.79
CA VAL A 34 28.63 -11.35 1.76
C VAL A 34 30.04 -11.73 2.24
N GLY A 35 30.46 -12.95 1.91
CA GLY A 35 31.80 -13.45 2.23
C GLY A 35 32.89 -12.89 1.31
N GLY A 36 34.11 -12.81 1.82
CA GLY A 36 35.34 -12.57 1.05
C GLY A 36 35.71 -11.12 0.77
N GLU A 37 34.98 -10.12 1.27
CA GLU A 37 35.15 -8.73 0.82
C GLU A 37 35.06 -7.70 1.95
N TYR A 38 35.76 -6.58 1.79
CA TYR A 38 35.50 -5.38 2.59
C TYR A 38 34.35 -4.59 1.95
N ILE A 39 33.35 -4.20 2.72
CA ILE A 39 32.34 -3.26 2.22
C ILE A 39 33.02 -1.91 1.99
N ALA A 40 33.05 -1.46 0.74
CA ALA A 40 33.54 -0.14 0.37
C ALA A 40 32.41 0.89 0.37
N VAL A 41 31.26 0.52 -0.19
CA VAL A 41 30.10 1.41 -0.36
C VAL A 41 28.81 0.63 -0.19
N CYS A 42 27.85 1.25 0.50
CA CYS A 42 26.45 0.86 0.47
C CYS A 42 25.63 2.07 0.00
N THR A 43 24.72 1.85 -0.95
CA THR A 43 23.77 2.88 -1.38
C THR A 43 22.35 2.30 -1.43
N ALA A 44 21.39 3.10 -0.98
CA ALA A 44 19.98 2.74 -0.93
C ALA A 44 19.18 3.77 -1.73
N GLU A 45 18.60 3.33 -2.85
CA GLU A 45 17.85 4.16 -3.79
C GLU A 45 16.86 3.26 -4.56
N ASP A 46 15.85 3.87 -5.18
CA ASP A 46 14.95 3.16 -6.11
C ASP A 46 15.64 3.00 -7.48
N PHE A 47 16.39 1.91 -7.63
CA PHE A 47 17.16 1.64 -8.84
C PHE A 47 16.30 1.06 -9.95
N THR A 48 15.15 0.49 -9.62
CA THR A 48 14.20 -0.10 -10.59
C THR A 48 13.13 0.87 -11.08
N GLY A 49 12.92 1.98 -10.38
CA GLY A 49 11.90 2.98 -10.68
C GLY A 49 10.48 2.56 -10.25
N ASP A 50 10.37 1.59 -9.34
CA ASP A 50 9.08 1.06 -8.88
C ASP A 50 8.55 1.74 -7.61
N GLY A 51 9.30 2.71 -7.08
CA GLY A 51 8.99 3.46 -5.87
C GLY A 51 9.43 2.77 -4.58
N LEU A 52 10.09 1.61 -4.64
CA LEU A 52 10.63 0.89 -3.50
C LEU A 52 12.15 1.13 -3.41
N VAL A 53 12.65 1.33 -2.20
CA VAL A 53 14.09 1.51 -1.99
C VAL A 53 14.78 0.16 -2.11
N ASP A 54 15.66 0.04 -3.09
CA ASP A 54 16.59 -1.07 -3.30
C ASP A 54 17.92 -0.79 -2.58
N LEU A 55 18.78 -1.81 -2.49
CA LEU A 55 20.11 -1.68 -1.89
C LEU A 55 21.19 -2.28 -2.79
N VAL A 56 22.26 -1.51 -3.01
CA VAL A 56 23.50 -1.99 -3.62
C VAL A 56 24.62 -1.95 -2.59
N VAL A 57 25.32 -3.08 -2.46
CA VAL A 57 26.50 -3.25 -1.61
C VAL A 57 27.70 -3.58 -2.48
N GLN A 58 28.67 -2.67 -2.54
CA GLN A 58 29.91 -2.86 -3.27
C GLN A 58 31.03 -3.31 -2.32
N GLY A 59 31.58 -4.49 -2.61
CA GLY A 59 32.85 -4.96 -2.06
C GLY A 59 34.04 -4.22 -2.67
N PHE A 60 35.13 -4.11 -1.92
CA PHE A 60 36.35 -3.39 -2.32
C PHE A 60 37.09 -4.05 -3.50
N VAL A 61 37.00 -5.38 -3.66
CA VAL A 61 37.73 -6.10 -4.72
C VAL A 61 36.81 -6.38 -5.91
N ASP A 62 35.91 -7.38 -5.87
CA ASP A 62 35.19 -7.79 -7.09
C ASP A 62 33.69 -8.16 -6.93
N ASN A 63 33.12 -8.18 -5.71
CA ASN A 63 31.70 -8.54 -5.55
C ASN A 63 30.79 -7.34 -5.29
N THR A 64 29.87 -7.07 -6.22
CA THR A 64 28.72 -6.19 -6.00
C THR A 64 27.46 -7.03 -5.78
N ASN A 65 26.79 -6.86 -4.64
CA ASN A 65 25.51 -7.48 -4.37
C ASN A 65 24.39 -6.45 -4.48
N VAL A 66 23.28 -6.87 -5.06
CA VAL A 66 22.09 -6.03 -5.23
C VAL A 66 20.89 -6.74 -4.62
N TYR A 67 20.18 -6.04 -3.74
CA TYR A 67 18.99 -6.50 -3.07
C TYR A 67 17.80 -5.70 -3.58
N TRP A 68 16.95 -6.36 -4.36
CA TRP A 68 15.74 -5.78 -4.93
C TRP A 68 14.60 -5.85 -3.93
N ASN A 69 14.03 -4.70 -3.61
CA ASN A 69 12.88 -4.65 -2.73
C ASN A 69 11.60 -4.96 -3.51
N ASN A 70 11.22 -6.23 -3.52
CA ASN A 70 10.00 -6.70 -4.20
C ASN A 70 8.78 -6.70 -3.26
N THR A 71 8.78 -5.87 -2.21
CA THR A 71 7.65 -5.84 -1.27
C THR A 71 6.39 -5.45 -2.02
N VAL A 72 5.50 -6.41 -2.19
CA VAL A 72 4.17 -6.14 -2.74
C VAL A 72 3.43 -5.31 -1.72
N THR A 73 3.34 -4.01 -1.99
CA THR A 73 2.50 -3.12 -1.20
C THR A 73 1.05 -3.52 -1.46
N THR A 74 0.47 -4.34 -0.58
CA THR A 74 -0.97 -4.66 -0.61
C THR A 74 -1.83 -3.49 -0.12
N ALA A 75 -1.23 -2.33 0.16
CA ALA A 75 -1.96 -1.13 0.49
C ALA A 75 -2.66 -0.60 -0.77
N VAL A 76 -3.98 -0.58 -0.74
CA VAL A 76 -4.76 0.17 -1.71
C VAL A 76 -4.42 1.64 -1.50
N ARG A 77 -3.92 2.30 -2.54
CA ARG A 77 -3.67 3.74 -2.51
C ARG A 77 -5.00 4.46 -2.22
N GLU A 78 -5.15 5.00 -1.01
CA GLU A 78 -6.26 5.90 -0.68
C GLU A 78 -6.06 7.19 -1.46
N ARG A 79 -6.66 7.25 -2.66
CA ARG A 79 -6.74 8.49 -3.43
C ARG A 79 -7.77 9.36 -2.72
N GLU A 80 -7.39 10.59 -2.36
CA GLU A 80 -8.33 11.54 -1.74
C GLU A 80 -9.62 11.58 -2.55
N ALA A 81 -10.74 11.37 -1.85
CA ALA A 81 -12.10 11.31 -2.38
C ALA A 81 -12.64 12.67 -2.86
N GLY A 82 -11.78 13.49 -3.49
CA GLY A 82 -12.18 14.68 -4.23
C GLY A 82 -13.00 14.33 -5.48
N MET A 83 -12.83 13.12 -6.01
CA MET A 83 -13.52 12.61 -7.19
C MET A 83 -14.83 11.86 -6.87
N LEU A 84 -15.07 11.49 -5.61
CA LEU A 84 -16.30 10.80 -5.17
C LEU A 84 -17.18 11.74 -4.34
N GLN A 85 -18.36 12.05 -4.85
CA GLN A 85 -19.35 12.90 -4.20
C GLN A 85 -20.58 12.08 -3.82
N VAL A 86 -21.07 12.29 -2.60
CA VAL A 86 -22.32 11.69 -2.12
C VAL A 86 -23.21 12.80 -1.57
N TYR A 87 -24.40 12.96 -2.14
CA TYR A 87 -25.31 14.06 -1.78
C TYR A 87 -26.80 13.70 -2.01
N PRO A 88 -27.72 14.26 -1.20
CA PRO A 88 -27.44 15.05 -0.02
C PRO A 88 -26.87 14.18 1.11
N SER A 89 -26.18 14.81 2.06
CA SER A 89 -25.78 14.22 3.33
C SER A 89 -25.91 15.33 4.38
N PRO A 90 -26.81 15.24 5.37
CA PRO A 90 -27.73 14.12 5.63
C PRO A 90 -28.78 13.84 4.54
N SER A 91 -29.36 12.65 4.53
CA SER A 91 -30.40 12.20 3.58
C SER A 91 -31.50 11.41 4.28
N GLY A 92 -32.71 11.36 3.72
CA GLY A 92 -33.79 10.49 4.21
C GLY A 92 -33.78 9.09 3.57
N GLY A 93 -32.58 8.50 3.36
CA GLY A 93 -32.42 7.20 2.69
C GLY A 93 -32.21 7.28 1.16
N ARG A 94 -32.50 8.44 0.55
CA ARG A 94 -32.25 8.69 -0.88
C ARG A 94 -31.06 9.63 -1.09
N PHE A 95 -30.01 9.13 -1.73
CA PHE A 95 -28.79 9.90 -2.04
C PHE A 95 -28.19 9.52 -3.39
N THR A 96 -27.48 10.47 -3.98
CA THR A 96 -26.77 10.33 -5.26
C THR A 96 -25.29 10.21 -5.00
N ILE A 97 -24.68 9.25 -5.69
CA ILE A 97 -23.25 9.03 -5.72
C ILE A 97 -22.77 9.44 -7.12
N ARG A 98 -21.80 10.35 -7.19
CA ARG A 98 -21.18 10.83 -8.43
C ARG A 98 -19.67 10.62 -8.39
N TRP A 99 -19.12 10.15 -9.51
CA TRP A 99 -17.69 9.94 -9.71
C TRP A 99 -17.23 10.54 -11.04
N ASP A 100 -15.91 10.62 -11.24
CA ASP A 100 -15.31 11.12 -12.48
C ASP A 100 -15.44 10.10 -13.62
N ALA A 101 -15.56 10.59 -14.87
CA ALA A 101 -15.60 9.75 -16.08
C ALA A 101 -14.38 8.84 -16.23
N SER A 102 -13.23 9.27 -15.71
CA SER A 102 -11.97 8.53 -15.74
C SER A 102 -11.98 7.29 -14.83
N GLU A 103 -12.90 7.20 -13.86
CA GLU A 103 -12.95 6.09 -12.92
C GLU A 103 -13.69 4.88 -13.54
N ARG A 104 -12.95 3.80 -13.78
CA ARG A 104 -13.51 2.53 -14.25
C ARG A 104 -14.11 1.75 -13.09
N VAL A 105 -15.31 2.13 -12.69
CA VAL A 105 -16.00 1.52 -11.55
C VAL A 105 -16.44 0.09 -11.86
N ARG A 106 -16.11 -0.84 -10.96
CA ARG A 106 -16.55 -2.24 -11.00
C ARG A 106 -17.70 -2.53 -10.04
N ALA A 107 -17.65 -1.94 -8.86
CA ALA A 107 -18.65 -2.19 -7.82
C ALA A 107 -18.84 -0.99 -6.92
N LEU A 108 -20.05 -0.90 -6.38
CA LEU A 108 -20.46 0.07 -5.38
C LEU A 108 -21.00 -0.72 -4.19
N HIS A 109 -20.47 -0.42 -3.02
CA HIS A 109 -20.89 -1.02 -1.76
C HIS A 109 -21.30 0.06 -0.78
N VAL A 110 -22.29 -0.23 0.05
CA VAL A 110 -22.65 0.61 1.19
C VAL A 110 -22.54 -0.26 2.45
N TYR A 111 -21.83 0.23 3.45
CA TYR A 111 -21.65 -0.45 4.73
C TYR A 111 -22.24 0.37 5.86
N SER A 112 -22.78 -0.29 6.89
CA SER A 112 -23.14 0.36 8.15
C SER A 112 -21.89 0.74 8.95
N ALA A 113 -22.04 1.58 9.98
CA ALA A 113 -20.97 1.93 10.91
C ALA A 113 -20.31 0.73 11.62
N GLN A 114 -21.00 -0.41 11.71
CA GLN A 114 -20.48 -1.67 12.24
C GLN A 114 -19.74 -2.52 11.20
N GLY A 115 -19.57 -2.01 9.96
CA GLY A 115 -18.91 -2.71 8.86
C GLY A 115 -19.80 -3.72 8.14
N ARG A 116 -21.11 -3.79 8.43
CA ARG A 116 -22.02 -4.71 7.74
C ARG A 116 -22.34 -4.17 6.35
N LEU A 117 -22.13 -4.99 5.31
CA LEU A 117 -22.56 -4.67 3.95
C LEU A 117 -24.10 -4.59 3.89
N VAL A 118 -24.64 -3.41 3.60
CA VAL A 118 -26.09 -3.17 3.51
C VAL A 118 -26.59 -3.04 2.07
N HIS A 119 -25.72 -2.70 1.13
CA HIS A 119 -26.06 -2.64 -0.28
C HIS A 119 -24.85 -2.95 -1.17
N THR A 120 -25.10 -3.60 -2.30
CA THR A 120 -24.11 -3.86 -3.34
C THR A 120 -24.73 -3.71 -4.72
N GLN A 121 -24.01 -3.04 -5.62
CA GLN A 121 -24.42 -2.86 -7.00
C GLN A 121 -23.20 -2.89 -7.92
N ARG A 122 -23.34 -3.56 -9.08
CA ARG A 122 -22.37 -3.39 -10.17
C ARG A 122 -22.59 -2.02 -10.80
N ALA A 123 -21.53 -1.22 -10.87
CA ALA A 123 -21.64 0.09 -11.50
C ALA A 123 -21.86 -0.08 -13.01
N GLY A 124 -22.83 0.68 -13.54
CA GLY A 124 -23.06 0.76 -14.98
C GLY A 124 -22.05 1.68 -15.68
N THR A 125 -22.29 1.98 -16.95
CA THR A 125 -21.43 2.85 -17.78
C THR A 125 -21.58 4.35 -17.50
N GLY A 126 -22.25 4.73 -16.40
CA GLY A 126 -22.51 6.11 -16.03
C GLY A 126 -21.45 6.71 -15.11
N MET A 127 -21.57 8.01 -14.84
CA MET A 127 -20.75 8.75 -13.85
C MET A 127 -21.50 9.00 -12.53
N SER A 128 -22.73 8.52 -12.43
CA SER A 128 -23.53 8.67 -11.23
C SER A 128 -24.55 7.55 -11.09
N THR A 129 -25.00 7.35 -9.85
CA THR A 129 -26.17 6.55 -9.54
C THR A 129 -26.91 7.15 -8.36
N THR A 130 -28.23 7.04 -8.36
CA THR A 130 -29.06 7.43 -7.22
C THR A 130 -29.55 6.17 -6.54
N LEU A 131 -29.28 6.08 -5.24
CA LEU A 131 -29.78 5.01 -4.39
C LEU A 131 -30.95 5.55 -3.57
N ASP A 132 -31.95 4.69 -3.41
CA ASP A 132 -33.10 4.92 -2.55
C ASP A 132 -33.24 3.67 -1.70
N LEU A 133 -32.71 3.75 -0.48
CA LEU A 133 -32.55 2.61 0.42
C LEU A 133 -33.31 2.89 1.71
N ASP A 134 -34.11 1.90 2.15
CA ASP A 134 -34.75 1.91 3.45
C ASP A 134 -33.72 1.55 4.54
N LEU A 135 -32.97 2.57 4.97
CA LEU A 135 -31.89 2.45 5.95
C LEU A 135 -32.28 3.12 7.27
N PRO A 136 -32.02 2.48 8.43
CA PRO A 136 -32.14 3.16 9.72
C PRO A 136 -31.26 4.41 9.79
N ALA A 137 -31.68 5.39 10.60
CA ALA A 137 -30.88 6.58 10.87
C ALA A 137 -29.49 6.21 11.40
N GLY A 138 -28.45 6.82 10.84
CA GLY A 138 -27.06 6.51 11.16
C GLY A 138 -26.06 6.89 10.05
N ALA A 139 -24.78 6.68 10.34
CA ALA A 139 -23.71 6.89 9.38
C ALA A 139 -23.42 5.62 8.57
N TYR A 140 -23.22 5.81 7.27
CA TYR A 140 -22.92 4.75 6.31
C TYR A 140 -21.68 5.09 5.49
N LEU A 141 -20.88 4.08 5.20
CA LEU A 141 -19.70 4.19 4.34
C LEU A 141 -20.07 3.74 2.93
N VAL A 142 -20.06 4.68 1.98
CA VAL A 142 -20.14 4.40 0.55
C VAL A 142 -18.74 4.09 0.04
N GLN A 143 -18.57 2.94 -0.59
CA GLN A 143 -17.33 2.47 -1.16
C GLN A 143 -17.52 2.23 -2.66
N LEU A 144 -16.71 2.90 -3.47
CA LEU A 144 -16.61 2.71 -4.91
C LEU A 144 -15.32 1.93 -5.20
N ARG A 145 -15.43 0.75 -5.81
CA ARG A 145 -14.28 -0.06 -6.23
C ARG A 145 -14.05 0.12 -7.72
N THR A 146 -12.85 0.56 -8.08
CA THR A 146 -12.40 0.67 -9.48
C THR A 146 -11.41 -0.46 -9.80
N GLU A 147 -10.77 -0.42 -10.97
CA GLU A 147 -9.71 -1.39 -11.29
C GLU A 147 -8.48 -1.21 -10.41
N ASP A 148 -8.15 0.05 -10.09
CA ASP A 148 -6.86 0.43 -9.51
C ASP A 148 -6.98 0.98 -8.08
N ALA A 149 -8.20 1.32 -7.63
CA ALA A 149 -8.40 1.99 -6.36
C ALA A 149 -9.74 1.64 -5.68
N VAL A 150 -9.80 1.97 -4.39
CA VAL A 150 -11.04 1.99 -3.60
C VAL A 150 -11.24 3.41 -3.09
N LEU A 151 -12.35 4.02 -3.48
CA LEU A 151 -12.75 5.36 -3.04
C LEU A 151 -13.85 5.24 -1.99
N THR A 152 -13.77 6.03 -0.91
CA THR A 152 -14.74 5.98 0.17
C THR A 152 -15.29 7.36 0.53
N LYS A 153 -16.59 7.43 0.84
CA LYS A 153 -17.25 8.63 1.36
C LYS A 153 -18.30 8.26 2.38
N THR A 154 -18.47 9.07 3.41
CA THR A 154 -19.53 8.90 4.41
C THR A 154 -20.80 9.62 3.96
N VAL A 155 -21.95 8.99 4.21
CA VAL A 155 -23.28 9.63 4.13
C VAL A 155 -24.00 9.42 5.46
N VAL A 156 -24.71 10.45 5.91
CA VAL A 156 -25.59 10.37 7.09
C VAL A 156 -27.03 10.17 6.62
N VAL A 157 -27.73 9.21 7.21
CA VAL A 157 -29.17 8.99 7.03
C VAL A 157 -29.91 9.43 8.30
N GLU A 158 -31.00 10.17 8.15
CA GLU A 158 -31.88 10.67 9.21
C GLU A 158 -33.30 10.15 9.07
#